data_AF-A0A2A2H434-F1
#
_entry.id   AF-A0A2A2H434-F1
#
_cell.length_a   1.000
_cell.length_b   1.000
_cell.length_c   1.000
_cell.angle_alpha   90.00
_cell.angle_beta   90.00
_cell.angle_gamma   90.00
#
_symmetry.space_group_name_H-M   'P 1'
#
loop_
_entity.id
_entity.type
_entity.pdbx_description
1 polymer ?
#
loop_
_entity_poly.entity_id
_entity_poly.type
_entity_poly.pdbx_seq_one_letter_code
_entity_poly.pdbx_strand_id
1 'polypeptide(L)'
;MVPMTLTIHQVRATADKSWAAAQNSLQAKYDMKKGEASATWTSLVKIHYDGVDYDAGMVIGAELKNGKVSTQIGFSAKTFIVYNPANGKMEPVFAIKNGQVIFNDALISKATIENIIVGMDLKSKNYIPGQQGTCIDMVNGNFEVNGVSSTYRTRLTNKGFYVYSGNTPIIELGEFI
;
A
#
# COMPACT_ATOMS: atom_id res chain seq x y z
N MET A 1 -3.11 40.43 -19.30
CA MET A 1 -3.17 40.01 -17.88
C MET A 1 -3.38 38.50 -17.87
N VAL A 2 -2.70 37.76 -17.00
CA VAL A 2 -2.92 36.33 -16.81
C VAL A 2 -3.96 36.19 -15.70
N PRO A 3 -5.20 35.75 -15.97
CA PRO A 3 -6.18 35.47 -14.92
C PRO A 3 -5.57 34.58 -13.83
N MET A 4 -5.66 35.03 -12.59
CA MET A 4 -5.26 34.27 -11.41
C MET A 4 -6.24 34.57 -10.27
N THR A 5 -6.74 33.53 -9.63
CA THR A 5 -7.52 33.60 -8.39
C THR A 5 -6.81 32.80 -7.31
N LEU A 6 -6.79 33.33 -6.10
CA LEU A 6 -6.17 32.71 -4.93
C LEU A 6 -7.04 33.01 -3.71
N THR A 7 -7.44 31.95 -3.01
CA THR A 7 -8.13 32.05 -1.71
C THR A 7 -7.32 31.29 -0.68
N ILE A 8 -7.02 31.93 0.45
CA ILE A 8 -6.34 31.32 1.58
C ILE A 8 -7.21 31.49 2.81
N HIS A 9 -7.58 30.38 3.44
CA HIS A 9 -8.20 30.35 4.76
C HIS A 9 -7.17 29.81 5.75
N GLN A 10 -6.85 30.59 6.78
CA GLN A 10 -5.86 30.23 7.79
C GLN A 10 -6.37 30.53 9.21
N VAL A 11 -6.00 29.67 10.15
CA VAL A 11 -6.18 29.87 11.58
C VAL A 11 -4.87 29.56 12.29
N ARG A 12 -4.56 30.31 13.35
CA ARG A 12 -3.37 30.10 14.17
C ARG A 12 -3.67 30.40 15.64
N ALA A 13 -3.19 29.54 16.52
CA ALA A 13 -3.16 29.75 17.97
C ALA A 13 -1.70 29.78 18.44
N THR A 14 -1.37 30.68 19.37
CA THR A 14 -0.01 30.91 19.86
C THR A 14 0.04 30.81 21.38
N ALA A 15 1.09 30.18 21.91
CA ALA A 15 1.42 30.15 23.34
C ALA A 15 2.95 30.22 23.51
N ASP A 16 3.44 31.29 24.14
CA ASP A 16 4.87 31.62 24.24
C ASP A 16 5.59 31.58 22.88
N LYS A 17 6.59 30.71 22.74
CA LYS A 17 7.35 30.48 21.49
C LYS A 17 6.71 29.41 20.60
N SER A 18 5.66 28.73 21.06
CA SER A 18 4.99 27.63 20.36
C SER A 18 3.72 28.11 19.66
N TRP A 19 3.31 27.41 18.60
CA TRP A 19 2.07 27.72 17.90
C TRP A 19 1.52 26.52 17.12
N ALA A 20 0.22 26.53 16.86
CA ALA A 20 -0.45 25.58 15.99
C ALA A 20 -1.21 26.34 14.91
N ALA A 21 -1.15 25.88 13.67
CA ALA A 21 -1.84 26.50 12.54
C ALA A 21 -2.45 25.47 11.60
N ALA A 22 -3.53 25.87 10.95
CA ALA A 22 -4.13 25.16 9.83
C ALA A 22 -4.39 26.14 8.68
N GLN A 23 -4.11 25.71 7.45
CA GLN A 23 -4.26 26.52 6.26
C GLN A 23 -4.87 25.69 5.12
N ASN A 24 -5.88 26.25 4.45
CA ASN A 24 -6.38 25.79 3.17
C ASN A 24 -6.13 26.86 2.11
N SER A 25 -5.50 26.49 0.99
CA SER A 25 -5.23 27.38 -0.14
C SER A 25 -5.82 26.79 -1.41
N LEU A 26 -6.57 27.60 -2.15
CA LEU A 26 -7.11 27.29 -3.48
C LEU A 26 -6.54 28.30 -4.46
N GLN A 27 -5.87 27.83 -5.50
CA GLN A 27 -5.33 28.69 -6.56
C GLN A 27 -5.77 28.19 -7.92
N ALA A 28 -6.16 29.11 -8.80
CA ALA A 28 -6.32 28.84 -10.23
C ALA A 28 -5.62 29.92 -11.04
N LYS A 29 -4.92 29.51 -12.09
CA LYS A 29 -4.22 30.41 -13.01
C LYS A 29 -4.48 29.94 -14.44
N TYR A 30 -4.68 30.88 -15.34
CA TYR A 30 -4.83 30.58 -16.76
C TYR A 30 -4.06 31.61 -17.59
N ASP A 31 -3.05 31.17 -18.33
CA ASP A 31 -2.31 31.96 -19.31
C ASP A 31 -2.62 31.50 -20.74
N MET A 32 -3.63 32.11 -21.36
CA MET A 32 -4.03 31.83 -22.74
C MET A 32 -2.91 32.07 -23.76
N LYS A 33 -1.96 32.99 -23.48
CA LYS A 33 -0.89 33.31 -24.44
C LYS A 33 0.17 32.22 -24.50
N LYS A 34 0.41 31.56 -23.37
CA LYS A 34 1.35 30.44 -23.27
C LYS A 34 0.67 29.08 -23.44
N GLY A 35 -0.66 29.06 -23.48
CA GLY A 35 -1.42 27.80 -23.43
C GLY A 35 -1.15 27.03 -22.14
N GLU A 36 -0.96 27.77 -21.03
CA GLU A 36 -0.66 27.20 -19.72
C GLU A 36 -1.84 27.45 -18.77
N ALA A 37 -2.16 26.48 -17.92
CA ALA A 37 -3.14 26.67 -16.86
C ALA A 37 -2.75 25.81 -15.66
N SER A 38 -3.13 26.25 -14.45
CA SER A 38 -2.98 25.43 -13.26
C SER A 38 -4.14 25.62 -12.30
N ALA A 39 -4.45 24.55 -11.56
CA ALA A 39 -5.33 24.59 -10.41
C ALA A 39 -4.66 23.83 -9.28
N THR A 40 -4.71 24.35 -8.05
CA THR A 40 -4.07 23.74 -6.89
C THR A 40 -4.94 23.91 -5.66
N TRP A 41 -5.12 22.83 -4.92
CA TRP A 41 -5.68 22.82 -3.57
C TRP A 41 -4.64 22.27 -2.60
N THR A 42 -4.30 23.07 -1.59
CA THR A 42 -3.39 22.66 -0.51
C THR A 42 -4.11 22.74 0.83
N SER A 43 -4.00 21.70 1.63
CA SER A 43 -4.38 21.68 3.04
C SER A 43 -3.14 21.36 3.87
N LEU A 44 -2.81 22.23 4.81
CA LEU A 44 -1.62 22.11 5.67
C LEU A 44 -2.03 22.29 7.12
N VAL A 45 -1.52 21.43 7.98
CA VAL A 45 -1.51 21.63 9.44
C VAL A 45 -0.07 21.64 9.91
N LYS A 46 0.24 22.50 10.88
CA LYS A 46 1.58 22.61 11.44
C LYS A 46 1.53 22.98 12.91
N ILE A 47 2.35 22.29 13.71
CA ILE A 47 2.63 22.63 15.10
C ILE A 47 4.12 22.97 15.18
N HIS A 48 4.41 24.15 15.71
CA HIS A 48 5.75 24.54 16.13
C HIS A 48 5.85 24.39 17.64
N TYR A 49 6.74 23.52 18.09
CA TYR A 49 6.95 23.23 19.49
C TYR A 49 8.44 23.02 19.76
N ASP A 50 8.96 23.71 20.76
CA ASP A 50 10.36 23.61 21.19
C ASP A 50 11.38 23.83 20.05
N GLY A 51 11.11 24.82 19.19
CA GLY A 51 11.96 25.13 18.04
C GLY A 51 11.85 24.15 16.86
N VAL A 52 10.97 23.15 16.94
CA VAL A 52 10.78 22.11 15.91
C VAL A 52 9.39 22.24 15.26
N ASP A 53 9.34 22.14 13.93
CA ASP A 53 8.11 22.08 13.15
C ASP A 53 7.67 20.63 12.94
N TYR A 54 6.39 20.37 13.18
CA TYR A 54 5.71 19.11 12.88
C TYR A 54 4.51 19.41 11.99
N ASP A 55 4.55 18.94 10.74
CA ASP A 55 3.49 19.18 9.77
C ASP A 55 2.91 17.91 9.16
N ALA A 56 1.70 18.08 8.63
CA ALA A 56 1.07 17.15 7.72
C ALA A 56 0.30 17.95 6.68
N GLY A 57 0.20 17.44 5.46
CA GLY A 57 -0.49 18.14 4.39
C GLY A 57 -0.93 17.28 3.23
N MET A 58 -1.83 17.84 2.45
CA MET A 58 -2.34 17.32 1.19
C MET A 58 -2.19 18.39 0.12
N VAL A 59 -1.75 17.98 -1.07
CA VAL A 59 -1.72 18.83 -2.27
C VAL A 59 -2.43 18.10 -3.40
N ILE A 60 -3.38 18.78 -4.04
CA ILE A 60 -4.05 18.34 -5.26
C ILE A 60 -3.73 19.36 -6.33
N GLY A 61 -3.27 18.91 -7.49
CA GLY A 61 -2.84 19.77 -8.59
C GLY A 61 -3.33 19.29 -9.94
N ALA A 62 -3.59 20.23 -10.83
CA ALA A 62 -3.71 20.02 -12.26
C ALA A 62 -2.90 21.10 -12.98
N GLU A 63 -2.14 20.72 -14.01
CA GLU A 63 -1.35 21.63 -14.82
C GLU A 63 -1.51 21.30 -16.31
N LEU A 64 -1.85 22.32 -17.11
CA LEU A 64 -1.74 22.31 -18.57
C LEU A 64 -0.41 22.98 -18.93
N LYS A 65 0.45 22.23 -19.61
CA LYS A 65 1.73 22.74 -20.14
C LYS A 65 2.04 22.09 -21.48
N ASN A 66 2.43 22.89 -22.47
CA ASN A 66 2.73 22.41 -23.83
C ASN A 66 1.58 21.54 -24.42
N GLY A 67 0.33 21.91 -24.18
CA GLY A 67 -0.85 21.19 -24.67
C GLY A 67 -1.15 19.86 -23.96
N LYS A 68 -0.42 19.51 -22.88
CA LYS A 68 -0.66 18.30 -22.09
C LYS A 68 -1.17 18.66 -20.71
N VAL A 69 -2.22 17.96 -20.28
CA VAL A 69 -2.75 18.06 -18.92
C VAL A 69 -2.13 16.96 -18.08
N SER A 70 -1.62 17.34 -16.92
CA SER A 70 -1.16 16.43 -15.86
C SER A 70 -1.95 16.73 -14.58
N THR A 71 -2.27 15.69 -13.81
CA THR A 71 -2.95 15.80 -12.52
C THR A 71 -2.21 14.97 -11.48
N GLN A 72 -2.23 15.44 -10.24
CA GLN A 72 -1.53 14.80 -9.13
C GLN A 72 -2.25 15.05 -7.81
N ILE A 73 -2.14 14.08 -6.91
CA ILE A 73 -2.47 14.22 -5.50
C ILE A 73 -1.30 13.68 -4.68
N GLY A 74 -0.93 14.40 -3.65
CA GLY A 74 0.16 14.05 -2.74
C GLY A 74 -0.22 14.27 -1.29
N PHE A 75 0.35 13.44 -0.42
CA PHE A 75 0.20 13.52 1.03
C PHE A 75 1.59 13.54 1.67
N SER A 76 1.78 14.42 2.65
CA SER A 76 2.98 14.45 3.50
C SER A 76 2.53 14.24 4.95
N ALA A 77 3.00 13.15 5.57
CA ALA A 77 2.75 12.87 6.98
C ALA A 77 3.71 11.78 7.48
N LYS A 78 4.00 11.77 8.79
CA LYS A 78 4.71 10.64 9.43
C LYS A 78 3.88 9.35 9.45
N THR A 79 2.56 9.48 9.46
CA THR A 79 1.62 8.35 9.45
C THR A 79 0.38 8.77 8.67
N PHE A 80 0.01 8.01 7.66
CA PHE A 80 -1.22 8.19 6.88
C PHE A 80 -2.07 6.94 7.02
N ILE A 81 -3.35 7.06 7.39
CA ILE A 81 -4.23 5.92 7.67
C ILE A 81 -5.58 6.15 7.00
N VAL A 82 -6.10 5.09 6.36
CA VAL A 82 -7.47 5.03 5.88
C VAL A 82 -8.24 4.05 6.78
N TYR A 83 -9.36 4.54 7.32
CA TYR A 83 -10.25 3.76 8.18
C TYR A 83 -11.51 3.35 7.42
N ASN A 84 -12.07 2.20 7.78
CA ASN A 84 -13.41 1.81 7.38
C ASN A 84 -14.28 1.62 8.64
N PRO A 85 -15.20 2.53 8.95
CA PRO A 85 -16.07 2.43 10.12
C PRO A 85 -17.15 1.36 9.90
N ALA A 86 -16.77 0.09 9.96
CA ALA A 86 -17.70 -1.05 9.94
C ALA A 86 -18.01 -1.48 11.38
N ASN A 87 -19.27 -1.77 11.68
CA ASN A 87 -19.73 -2.29 12.98
C ASN A 87 -19.32 -1.45 14.21
N GLY A 88 -19.23 -0.12 14.05
CA GLY A 88 -18.89 0.80 15.14
C GLY A 88 -17.41 0.76 15.58
N LYS A 89 -16.54 0.06 14.84
CA LYS A 89 -15.10 0.03 15.08
C LYS A 89 -14.36 0.85 14.04
N MET A 90 -13.36 1.61 14.47
CA MET A 90 -12.44 2.35 13.62
C MET A 90 -11.22 1.50 13.32
N GLU A 91 -11.38 0.48 12.48
CA GLU A 91 -10.27 -0.39 12.09
C GLU A 91 -9.56 0.18 10.84
N PRO A 92 -8.22 0.33 10.86
CA PRO A 92 -7.48 0.77 9.69
C PRO A 92 -7.47 -0.34 8.64
N VAL A 93 -7.74 0.02 7.38
CA VAL A 93 -7.65 -0.90 6.23
C VAL A 93 -6.34 -0.74 5.47
N PHE A 94 -5.72 0.44 5.58
CA PHE A 94 -4.48 0.81 4.91
C PHE A 94 -3.74 1.84 5.75
N ALA A 95 -2.43 1.68 5.90
CA ALA A 95 -1.58 2.67 6.53
C ALA A 95 -0.23 2.81 5.83
N ILE A 96 0.31 4.03 5.83
CA ILE A 96 1.71 4.31 5.51
C ILE A 96 2.37 4.80 6.79
N LYS A 97 3.40 4.09 7.26
CA LYS A 97 4.14 4.44 8.48
C LYS A 97 5.56 3.90 8.38
N ASN A 98 6.55 4.67 8.85
CA ASN A 98 7.96 4.27 8.85
C ASN A 98 8.48 3.86 7.45
N GLY A 99 7.98 4.50 6.39
CA GLY A 99 8.35 4.18 5.01
C GLY A 99 7.76 2.87 4.46
N GLN A 100 6.86 2.22 5.21
CA GLN A 100 6.20 0.98 4.81
C GLN A 100 4.71 1.19 4.59
N VAL A 101 4.16 0.45 3.64
CA VAL A 101 2.73 0.32 3.42
C VAL A 101 2.24 -0.93 4.16
N ILE A 102 1.17 -0.80 4.92
CA ILE A 102 0.62 -1.86 5.78
C ILE A 102 -0.85 -2.06 5.43
N PHE A 103 -1.23 -3.30 5.17
CA PHE A 103 -2.61 -3.77 5.00
C PHE A 103 -2.85 -4.93 5.98
N ASN A 104 -4.08 -5.03 6.51
CA ASN A 104 -4.48 -6.21 7.29
C ASN A 104 -4.94 -7.36 6.36
N ASP A 105 -5.70 -7.03 5.32
CA ASP A 105 -6.15 -7.94 4.27
C ASP A 105 -6.32 -7.13 2.96
N ALA A 106 -6.10 -7.77 1.81
CA ALA A 106 -6.21 -7.14 0.50
C ALA A 106 -6.72 -8.13 -0.56
N LEU A 107 -7.81 -7.77 -1.24
CA LEU A 107 -8.28 -8.45 -2.44
C LEU A 107 -7.64 -7.82 -3.67
N ILE A 108 -6.81 -8.59 -4.38
CA ILE A 108 -6.04 -8.12 -5.54
C ILE A 108 -6.48 -8.88 -6.79
N SER A 109 -7.15 -8.20 -7.72
CA SER A 109 -7.60 -8.82 -8.98
C SER A 109 -6.45 -9.22 -9.90
N LYS A 110 -5.36 -8.43 -9.91
CA LYS A 110 -4.15 -8.67 -10.69
C LYS A 110 -2.97 -7.89 -10.08
N ALA A 111 -1.81 -8.52 -10.01
CA ALA A 111 -0.55 -7.86 -9.66
C ALA A 111 0.55 -8.28 -10.64
N THR A 112 1.41 -7.33 -11.00
CA THR A 112 2.73 -7.59 -11.61
C THR A 112 3.75 -7.17 -10.56
N ILE A 113 4.67 -8.08 -10.21
CA ILE A 113 5.63 -7.88 -9.12
C ILE A 113 7.03 -8.11 -9.68
N GLU A 114 7.88 -7.09 -9.63
CA GLU A 114 9.29 -7.20 -10.06
C GLU A 114 10.16 -7.87 -9.00
N ASN A 115 9.91 -7.58 -7.71
CA ASN A 115 10.60 -8.17 -6.58
C ASN A 115 9.65 -8.34 -5.38
N ILE A 116 9.76 -9.47 -4.68
CA ILE A 116 9.06 -9.74 -3.43
C ILE A 116 9.90 -10.61 -2.51
N ILE A 117 9.90 -10.27 -1.23
CA ILE A 117 10.42 -11.11 -0.15
C ILE A 117 9.22 -11.57 0.68
N VAL A 118 9.00 -12.88 0.73
CA VAL A 118 7.90 -13.49 1.49
C VAL A 118 8.46 -14.05 2.80
N GLY A 119 7.98 -13.54 3.93
CA GLY A 119 8.46 -13.95 5.26
C GLY A 119 7.79 -15.20 5.83
N MET A 120 6.77 -15.75 5.16
CA MET A 120 5.97 -16.90 5.62
C MET A 120 5.67 -17.86 4.45
N ASP A 121 4.40 -18.10 4.13
CA ASP A 121 3.95 -18.97 3.05
C ASP A 121 3.15 -18.22 1.96
N LEU A 122 3.14 -18.80 0.76
CA LEU A 122 2.15 -18.52 -0.27
C LEU A 122 1.28 -19.75 -0.43
N LYS A 123 0.00 -19.67 -0.04
CA LYS A 123 -0.88 -20.85 -0.03
C LYS A 123 -2.25 -20.61 -0.64
N SER A 124 -2.85 -21.69 -1.14
CA SER A 124 -4.25 -21.72 -1.51
C SER A 124 -5.13 -21.47 -0.29
N LYS A 125 -6.27 -20.80 -0.49
CA LYS A 125 -7.24 -20.50 0.58
C LYS A 125 -7.73 -21.77 1.33
N ASN A 126 -7.77 -22.90 0.64
CA ASN A 126 -8.23 -24.20 1.14
C ASN A 126 -7.07 -25.18 1.41
N TYR A 127 -5.85 -24.70 1.62
CA TYR A 127 -4.71 -25.57 1.86
C TYR A 127 -4.86 -26.37 3.16
N ILE A 128 -4.73 -27.69 3.05
CA ILE A 128 -4.63 -28.65 4.16
C ILE A 128 -3.42 -29.54 3.87
N PRO A 129 -2.40 -29.58 4.74
CA PRO A 129 -1.19 -30.39 4.54
C PRO A 129 -1.51 -31.85 4.20
N GLY A 130 -0.89 -32.35 3.14
CA GLY A 130 -1.04 -33.71 2.61
C GLY A 130 -2.37 -34.02 1.93
N GLN A 131 -3.31 -33.07 1.83
CA GLN A 131 -4.68 -33.38 1.42
C GLN A 131 -5.21 -32.50 0.28
N GLN A 132 -5.11 -31.16 0.39
CA GLN A 132 -5.73 -30.25 -0.56
C GLN A 132 -4.96 -28.93 -0.67
N GLY A 133 -4.98 -28.33 -1.86
CA GLY A 133 -4.40 -27.02 -2.13
C GLY A 133 -2.89 -27.03 -2.30
N THR A 134 -2.35 -25.85 -2.59
CA THR A 134 -0.91 -25.63 -2.80
C THR A 134 -0.35 -24.75 -1.68
N CYS A 135 0.88 -25.03 -1.25
CA CYS A 135 1.62 -24.18 -0.31
C CYS A 135 3.09 -24.08 -0.76
N ILE A 136 3.61 -22.86 -0.76
CA ILE A 136 5.04 -22.57 -0.87
C ILE A 136 5.47 -21.97 0.47
N ASP A 137 6.04 -22.80 1.33
CA ASP A 137 6.56 -22.41 2.64
C ASP A 137 8.01 -21.94 2.47
N MET A 138 8.20 -20.63 2.52
CA MET A 138 9.50 -19.99 2.33
C MET A 138 10.38 -20.07 3.58
N VAL A 139 9.79 -20.35 4.75
CA VAL A 139 10.51 -20.47 6.03
C VAL A 139 11.21 -21.83 6.12
N ASN A 140 10.48 -22.90 5.80
CA ASN A 140 11.00 -24.27 5.90
C ASN A 140 11.52 -24.84 4.58
N GLY A 141 11.37 -24.12 3.47
CA GLY A 141 11.81 -24.57 2.14
C GLY A 141 10.98 -25.76 1.62
N ASN A 142 9.66 -25.71 1.81
CA ASN A 142 8.74 -26.76 1.36
C ASN A 142 7.82 -26.22 0.26
N PHE A 143 7.72 -26.96 -0.85
CA PHE A 143 6.74 -26.70 -1.90
C PHE A 143 5.83 -27.92 -2.02
N GLU A 144 4.53 -27.71 -1.85
CA GLU A 144 3.54 -28.77 -1.81
C GLU A 144 2.36 -28.44 -2.72
N VAL A 145 2.00 -29.38 -3.59
CA VAL A 145 0.84 -29.30 -4.48
C VAL A 145 0.00 -30.54 -4.26
N ASN A 146 -1.19 -30.37 -3.70
CA ASN A 146 -2.14 -31.46 -3.47
C ASN A 146 -3.28 -31.40 -4.49
N GLY A 147 -3.54 -32.52 -5.16
CA GLY A 147 -4.70 -32.67 -6.02
C GLY A 147 -6.01 -32.59 -5.22
N VAL A 148 -7.09 -32.18 -5.87
CA VAL A 148 -8.44 -32.27 -5.30
C VAL A 148 -8.73 -33.75 -5.03
N SER A 149 -9.11 -34.12 -3.81
CA SER A 149 -9.38 -35.49 -3.30
C SER A 149 -8.21 -36.30 -2.71
N SER A 150 -7.04 -35.69 -2.42
CA SER A 150 -5.88 -36.39 -1.81
C SER A 150 -5.32 -37.60 -2.58
N THR A 151 -5.76 -37.80 -3.84
CA THR A 151 -5.34 -38.97 -4.63
C THR A 151 -3.89 -38.84 -5.09
N TYR A 152 -3.48 -37.67 -5.56
CA TYR A 152 -2.09 -37.41 -5.96
C TYR A 152 -1.59 -36.13 -5.33
N ARG A 153 -0.32 -36.13 -4.92
CA ARG A 153 0.36 -34.94 -4.38
C ARG A 153 1.83 -34.92 -4.79
N THR A 154 2.36 -33.71 -4.94
CA THR A 154 3.78 -33.46 -5.21
C THR A 154 4.35 -32.64 -4.06
N ARG A 155 5.52 -33.03 -3.56
CA ARG A 155 6.20 -32.33 -2.47
C ARG A 155 7.69 -32.19 -2.79
N LEU A 156 8.22 -30.99 -2.63
CA LEU A 156 9.65 -30.69 -2.62
C LEU A 156 10.00 -30.19 -1.22
N THR A 157 11.02 -30.78 -0.62
CA THR A 157 11.51 -30.45 0.73
C THR A 157 13.02 -30.35 0.73
N ASN A 158 13.60 -30.03 1.89
CA ASN A 158 15.03 -30.19 2.14
C ASN A 158 15.55 -31.64 2.01
N LYS A 159 14.66 -32.65 2.01
CA LYS A 159 15.02 -34.07 1.88
C LYS A 159 14.98 -34.59 0.44
N GLY A 160 14.22 -33.95 -0.44
CA GLY A 160 14.03 -34.44 -1.81
C GLY A 160 12.75 -33.99 -2.49
N PHE A 161 12.53 -34.55 -3.67
CA PHE A 161 11.33 -34.41 -4.50
C PHE A 161 10.52 -35.70 -4.48
N TYR A 162 9.22 -35.59 -4.23
CA TYR A 162 8.34 -36.72 -4.01
C TYR A 162 7.02 -36.55 -4.77
N VAL A 163 6.54 -37.63 -5.35
CA VAL A 163 5.18 -37.74 -5.90
C VAL A 163 4.50 -38.92 -5.22
N TYR A 164 3.28 -38.72 -4.73
CA TYR A 164 2.52 -39.75 -4.02
C TYR A 164 1.22 -40.09 -4.73
N SER A 165 0.79 -41.34 -4.56
CA SER A 165 -0.57 -41.80 -4.75
C SER A 165 -1.16 -42.15 -3.37
N GLY A 166 -2.13 -41.36 -2.90
CA GLY A 166 -2.57 -41.38 -1.50
C GLY A 166 -1.41 -41.10 -0.53
N ASN A 167 -1.20 -42.02 0.41
CA ASN A 167 -0.08 -41.96 1.35
C ASN A 167 1.19 -42.65 0.85
N THR A 168 1.13 -43.31 -0.31
CA THR A 168 2.26 -44.10 -0.83
C THR A 168 3.08 -43.25 -1.81
N PRO A 169 4.38 -43.06 -1.57
CA PRO A 169 5.26 -42.46 -2.56
C PRO A 169 5.40 -43.37 -3.78
N ILE A 170 5.23 -42.79 -4.96
CA ILE A 170 5.39 -43.47 -6.26
C ILE A 170 6.61 -42.96 -7.04
N ILE A 171 7.11 -41.78 -6.67
CA ILE A 171 8.40 -41.24 -7.10
C ILE A 171 9.08 -40.66 -5.87
N GLU A 172 10.33 -41.03 -5.65
CA GLU A 172 11.19 -40.48 -4.60
C GLU A 172 12.55 -40.16 -5.18
N LEU A 173 12.97 -38.91 -5.06
CA LEU A 173 14.29 -38.43 -5.45
C LEU A 173 14.89 -37.69 -4.25
N GLY A 174 15.66 -38.40 -3.42
CA GLY A 174 16.24 -37.87 -2.19
C GLY A 174 16.33 -38.92 -1.09
N GLU A 175 16.20 -38.49 0.16
CA GLU A 175 16.11 -39.40 1.30
C GLU A 175 14.82 -40.22 1.22
N PHE A 176 14.94 -41.55 1.26
CA PHE A 176 13.81 -42.47 1.23
C PHE A 176 13.00 -42.36 2.54
N ILE A 177 11.67 -42.31 2.44
CA ILE A 177 10.75 -42.06 3.57
C ILE A 177 10.15 -43.35 4.13
#